data_AF-A0A7J6TST3-F1
#
_entry.id   AF-A0A7J6TST3-F1
#
_cell.length_a   1.000
_cell.length_b   1.000
_cell.length_c   1.000
_cell.angle_alpha   90.00
_cell.angle_beta   90.00
_cell.angle_gamma   90.00
#
_symmetry.space_group_name_H-M   'P 1'
#
loop_
_entity.id
_entity.type
_entity.pdbx_description
1 polymer ?
#
loop_
_entity_poly.entity_id
_entity_poly.type
_entity_poly.pdbx_seq_one_letter_code
_entity_poly.pdbx_strand_id
1 'polypeptide(L)'
;GARSYLEWKVPISKLDYQHFLPVFVDGMREKSEPYRFVAREGSLTLLREGNEAKILSAVPQLVAPLKQALNTRDPDTVVNTLHVLQLLAKTSPLVGESLVPYYRHLLPILNIFKAKKRNTRDLMDYAQRKQDWRNLGTLIEETLNVL
;
A
#
# COMPACT_ATOMS: atom_id res chain seq x y z
N GLY A 1 16.93 -19.60 3.12
CA GLY A 1 17.17 -18.46 4.02
C GLY A 1 15.95 -18.29 4.90
N ALA A 2 16.15 -18.06 6.20
CA ALA A 2 15.05 -17.84 7.15
C ALA A 2 14.21 -16.64 6.69
N ARG A 3 12.89 -16.83 6.57
CA ARG A 3 11.95 -15.71 6.33
C ARG A 3 11.81 -14.97 7.65
N SER A 4 12.26 -13.72 7.70
CA SER A 4 11.98 -12.85 8.85
C SER A 4 10.47 -12.62 8.96
N TYR A 5 9.91 -12.78 10.15
CA TYR A 5 8.51 -12.50 10.45
C TYR A 5 8.41 -11.58 11.68
N LEU A 6 7.33 -10.82 11.78
CA LEU A 6 7.04 -10.03 12.97
C LEU A 6 6.40 -10.91 14.02
N GLU A 7 6.98 -10.92 15.21
CA GLU A 7 6.37 -11.55 16.39
C GLU A 7 5.42 -10.57 17.06
N TRP A 8 4.13 -10.90 17.04
CA TRP A 8 3.08 -10.06 17.63
C TRP A 8 2.92 -10.39 19.12
N LYS A 9 3.25 -9.42 19.98
CA LYS A 9 3.06 -9.55 21.44
C LYS A 9 1.58 -9.62 21.85
N VAL A 10 0.69 -9.11 21.00
CA VAL A 10 -0.76 -9.09 21.22
C VAL A 10 -1.43 -9.75 20.02
N PRO A 11 -2.44 -10.62 20.23
CA PRO A 11 -3.18 -11.21 19.12
C PRO A 11 -3.75 -10.14 18.18
N ILE A 12 -3.60 -10.34 16.88
CA ILE A 12 -4.07 -9.40 15.84
C ILE A 12 -5.56 -9.13 15.97
N SER A 13 -6.35 -10.13 16.39
CA SER A 13 -7.78 -9.99 16.65
C SER A 13 -8.13 -9.02 17.78
N LYS A 14 -7.22 -8.75 18.72
CA LYS A 14 -7.41 -7.84 19.86
C LYS A 14 -6.81 -6.45 19.64
N LEU A 15 -6.07 -6.25 18.54
CA LEU A 15 -5.45 -4.97 18.24
C LEU A 15 -6.50 -3.92 17.88
N ASP A 16 -6.20 -2.66 18.23
CA ASP A 16 -6.95 -1.48 17.79
C ASP A 16 -6.46 -1.04 16.40
N TYR A 17 -7.27 -1.33 15.38
CA TYR A 17 -6.93 -1.03 14.00
C TYR A 17 -7.01 0.46 13.69
N GLN A 18 -7.86 1.20 14.40
CA GLN A 18 -8.00 2.64 14.20
C GLN A 18 -6.73 3.37 14.63
N HIS A 19 -6.04 2.85 15.65
CA HIS A 19 -4.76 3.41 16.10
C HIS A 19 -3.56 2.85 15.32
N PHE A 20 -3.41 1.52 15.24
CA PHE A 20 -2.17 0.90 14.77
C PHE A 20 -2.05 0.83 13.25
N LEU A 21 -3.15 0.60 12.52
CA LEU A 21 -3.08 0.43 11.07
C LEU A 21 -2.62 1.74 10.38
N PRO A 22 -3.13 2.94 10.72
CA PRO A 22 -2.59 4.18 10.18
C PRO A 22 -1.12 4.41 10.50
N VAL A 23 -0.65 4.02 11.69
CA VAL A 23 0.76 4.15 12.09
C VAL A 23 1.66 3.28 11.22
N PHE A 24 1.29 2.02 10.98
CA PHE A 24 2.06 1.14 10.08
C PHE A 24 2.06 1.64 8.64
N VAL A 25 0.92 2.13 8.15
CA VAL A 25 0.80 2.70 6.79
C VAL A 25 1.61 4.00 6.66
N ASP A 26 1.66 4.83 7.69
CA ASP A 26 2.47 6.05 7.70
C ASP A 26 3.97 5.76 7.69
N GLY A 27 4.37 4.70 8.40
CA GLY A 27 5.74 4.16 8.43
C GLY A 27 6.22 3.60 7.10
N MET A 28 5.36 3.44 6.10
CA MET A 28 5.76 2.99 4.75
C MET A 28 6.72 3.96 4.04
N ARG A 29 6.84 5.19 4.56
CA ARG A 29 7.79 6.22 4.12
C ARG A 29 9.21 5.99 4.66
N GLU A 30 9.37 5.12 5.65
CA GLU A 30 10.67 4.82 6.24
C GLU A 30 11.57 4.06 5.26
N LYS A 31 12.82 4.52 5.17
CA LYS A 31 13.84 3.96 4.28
C LYS A 31 14.89 3.14 5.01
N SER A 32 14.98 3.30 6.33
CA SER A 32 15.98 2.65 7.17
C SER A 32 15.46 1.32 7.71
N GLU A 33 16.32 0.31 7.72
CA GLU A 33 16.07 -0.94 8.46
C GLU A 33 16.36 -0.71 9.95
N PRO A 34 15.57 -1.29 10.87
CA PRO A 34 14.48 -2.25 10.66
C PRO A 34 13.08 -1.64 10.43
N TYR A 35 12.95 -0.31 10.47
CA TYR A 35 11.65 0.38 10.45
C TYR A 35 10.85 0.11 9.19
N ARG A 36 11.52 0.12 8.03
CA ARG A 36 10.91 -0.22 6.73
C ARG A 36 10.28 -1.61 6.74
N PHE A 37 11.01 -2.61 7.23
CA PHE A 37 10.52 -3.99 7.32
C PHE A 37 9.31 -4.09 8.26
N VAL A 38 9.39 -3.47 9.44
CA VAL A 38 8.30 -3.49 10.43
C VAL A 38 7.04 -2.82 9.90
N ALA A 39 7.16 -1.64 9.26
CA ALA A 39 6.02 -0.93 8.69
C ALA A 39 5.32 -1.74 7.59
N ARG A 40 6.11 -2.34 6.69
CA ARG A 40 5.62 -3.13 5.57
C ARG A 40 4.95 -4.42 6.02
N GLU A 41 5.66 -5.25 6.78
CA GLU A 41 5.10 -6.53 7.25
C GLU A 41 3.94 -6.29 8.22
N GLY A 42 4.00 -5.26 9.06
CA GLY A 42 2.92 -4.87 9.97
C GLY A 42 1.64 -4.53 9.20
N SER A 43 1.74 -3.66 8.19
CA SER A 43 0.60 -3.29 7.33
C SER A 43 0.02 -4.52 6.61
N LEU A 44 0.87 -5.38 6.05
CA LEU A 44 0.43 -6.56 5.31
C LEU A 44 -0.24 -7.60 6.20
N THR A 45 0.32 -7.88 7.38
CA THR A 45 -0.27 -8.84 8.32
C THR A 45 -1.61 -8.35 8.85
N LEU A 46 -1.73 -7.07 9.23
CA LEU A 46 -3.00 -6.52 9.69
C LEU A 46 -4.08 -6.55 8.61
N LEU A 47 -3.74 -6.29 7.34
CA LEU A 47 -4.73 -6.35 6.25
C LEU A 47 -5.13 -7.77 5.85
N ARG A 48 -4.24 -8.76 6.05
CA ARG A 48 -4.51 -10.18 5.72
C ARG A 48 -5.25 -10.93 6.81
N GLU A 49 -4.90 -10.68 8.07
CA GLU A 49 -5.44 -11.40 9.24
C GLU A 49 -6.50 -10.59 9.98
N GLY A 50 -6.68 -9.33 9.61
CA GLY A 50 -7.65 -8.44 10.22
C GLY A 50 -9.09 -8.75 9.86
N ASN A 51 -9.98 -8.48 10.81
CA ASN A 51 -11.41 -8.55 10.58
C ASN A 51 -11.85 -7.34 9.73
N GLU A 52 -12.67 -7.62 8.70
CA GLU A 52 -13.28 -6.62 7.81
C GLU A 52 -13.84 -5.41 8.56
N ALA A 53 -14.62 -5.61 9.63
CA ALA A 53 -15.24 -4.52 10.37
C ALA A 53 -14.22 -3.57 11.01
N LYS A 54 -13.07 -4.11 11.43
CA LYS A 54 -11.96 -3.34 12.02
C LYS A 54 -11.17 -2.57 10.97
N ILE A 55 -10.99 -3.17 9.79
CA ILE A 55 -10.32 -2.51 8.68
C ILE A 55 -11.21 -1.36 8.18
N LEU A 56 -12.51 -1.61 8.01
CA LEU A 56 -13.50 -0.63 7.58
C LEU A 56 -13.54 0.59 8.52
N SER A 57 -13.51 0.37 9.84
CA SER A 57 -13.51 1.47 10.81
C SER A 57 -12.22 2.30 10.81
N ALA A 58 -11.12 1.75 10.28
CA ALA A 58 -9.84 2.45 10.14
C ALA A 58 -9.72 3.21 8.81
N VAL A 59 -10.50 2.88 7.77
CA VAL A 59 -10.41 3.46 6.41
C VAL A 59 -10.27 4.99 6.42
N PRO A 60 -11.13 5.77 7.12
CA PRO A 60 -11.02 7.24 7.10
C PRO A 60 -9.65 7.75 7.58
N GLN A 61 -9.03 7.05 8.55
CA GLN A 61 -7.73 7.41 9.11
C GLN A 61 -6.56 6.99 8.21
N LEU A 62 -6.76 6.03 7.30
CA LEU A 62 -5.74 5.59 6.34
C LEU A 62 -5.57 6.57 5.17
N VAL A 63 -6.58 7.38 4.86
CA VAL A 63 -6.57 8.27 3.70
C VAL A 63 -5.43 9.29 3.77
N ALA A 64 -5.21 9.89 4.95
CA ALA A 64 -4.14 10.85 5.16
C ALA A 64 -2.74 10.25 4.97
N PRO A 65 -2.35 9.15 5.66
CA PRO A 65 -1.03 8.55 5.48
C PRO A 65 -0.83 7.98 4.08
N LEU A 66 -1.85 7.38 3.45
CA LEU A 66 -1.77 6.93 2.05
C LEU A 66 -1.47 8.10 1.10
N LYS A 67 -2.20 9.21 1.25
CA LYS A 67 -1.96 10.42 0.45
C LYS A 67 -0.55 10.98 0.69
N GLN A 68 -0.09 11.01 1.94
CA GLN A 68 1.24 11.51 2.27
C GLN A 68 2.35 10.61 1.69
N ALA A 69 2.20 9.28 1.77
CA ALA A 69 3.15 8.33 1.22
C ALA A 69 3.23 8.43 -0.31
N LEU A 70 2.09 8.55 -1.01
CA LEU A 70 2.07 8.79 -2.46
C LEU A 70 2.70 10.13 -2.86
N ASN A 71 2.54 11.17 -2.02
CA ASN A 71 3.11 12.50 -2.27
C ASN A 71 4.63 12.59 -2.08
N THR A 72 5.28 11.58 -1.48
CA THR A 72 6.76 11.56 -1.34
C THR A 72 7.46 11.55 -2.70
N ARG A 73 6.78 11.09 -3.77
CA ARG A 73 7.35 10.90 -5.12
C ARG A 73 8.56 9.98 -5.17
N ASP A 74 8.80 9.24 -4.09
CA ASP A 74 9.82 8.22 -4.00
C ASP A 74 9.28 6.92 -4.63
N PRO A 75 9.92 6.38 -5.69
CA PRO A 75 9.38 5.24 -6.41
C PRO A 75 9.12 4.01 -5.53
N ASP A 76 10.02 3.69 -4.60
CA ASP A 76 9.89 2.53 -3.71
C ASP A 76 8.74 2.72 -2.72
N THR A 77 8.62 3.90 -2.13
CA THR A 77 7.52 4.25 -1.22
C THR A 77 6.17 4.18 -1.95
N VAL A 78 6.10 4.72 -3.16
CA VAL A 78 4.88 4.71 -3.99
C VAL A 78 4.47 3.28 -4.34
N VAL A 79 5.39 2.45 -4.83
CA VAL A 79 5.12 1.03 -5.14
C VAL A 79 4.57 0.28 -3.93
N ASN A 80 5.20 0.43 -2.77
CA ASN A 80 4.73 -0.25 -1.57
C ASN A 80 3.36 0.27 -1.11
N THR A 81 3.11 1.57 -1.24
CA THR A 81 1.80 2.18 -0.92
C THR A 81 0.71 1.68 -1.87
N LEU A 82 1.01 1.51 -3.16
CA LEU A 82 0.08 0.94 -4.14
C LEU A 82 -0.27 -0.50 -3.80
N HIS A 83 0.69 -1.33 -3.39
CA HIS A 83 0.41 -2.69 -2.95
C HIS A 83 -0.51 -2.74 -1.72
N VAL A 84 -0.31 -1.84 -0.75
CA VAL A 84 -1.19 -1.72 0.42
C VAL A 84 -2.60 -1.30 0.00
N LEU A 85 -2.72 -0.33 -0.92
CA LEU A 85 -4.01 0.13 -1.45
C LEU A 85 -4.75 -0.97 -2.21
N GLN A 86 -4.05 -1.72 -3.07
CA GLN A 86 -4.61 -2.88 -3.76
C GLN A 86 -5.07 -3.97 -2.80
N LEU A 87 -4.27 -4.25 -1.76
CA LEU A 87 -4.64 -5.23 -0.75
C LEU A 87 -5.88 -4.78 0.02
N LEU A 88 -5.92 -3.52 0.46
CA LEU A 88 -7.06 -2.92 1.16
C LEU A 88 -8.36 -3.03 0.34
N ALA A 89 -8.30 -2.69 -0.95
CA ALA A 89 -9.46 -2.79 -1.85
C ALA A 89 -9.88 -4.25 -2.12
N LYS A 90 -8.95 -5.21 -2.10
CA LYS A 90 -9.24 -6.65 -2.27
C LYS A 90 -9.70 -7.34 -1.00
N THR A 91 -9.51 -6.75 0.18
CA THR A 91 -9.88 -7.38 1.46
C THR A 91 -11.38 -7.57 1.60
N SER A 92 -12.19 -6.60 1.19
CA SER A 92 -13.66 -6.72 1.19
C SER A 92 -14.32 -5.73 0.20
N PRO A 93 -15.46 -6.11 -0.42
CA PRO A 93 -16.30 -5.20 -1.19
C PRO A 93 -16.70 -3.92 -0.43
N LEU A 94 -17.04 -4.03 0.87
CA LEU A 94 -17.47 -2.89 1.68
C LEU A 94 -16.34 -1.89 1.93
N VAL A 95 -15.09 -2.37 2.00
CA VAL A 95 -13.91 -1.51 2.11
C VAL A 95 -13.70 -0.72 0.82
N GLY A 96 -13.89 -1.36 -0.34
CA GLY A 96 -13.89 -0.69 -1.64
C GLY A 96 -14.92 0.43 -1.73
N GLU A 97 -16.18 0.14 -1.37
CA GLU A 97 -17.26 1.15 -1.35
C GLU A 97 -16.94 2.33 -0.41
N SER A 98 -16.35 2.05 0.76
CA SER A 98 -15.94 3.08 1.72
C SER A 98 -14.80 3.98 1.22
N LEU A 99 -13.98 3.50 0.26
CA LEU A 99 -12.89 4.27 -0.32
C LEU A 99 -13.34 5.27 -1.39
N VAL A 100 -14.52 5.05 -2.01
CA VAL A 100 -15.06 5.88 -3.11
C VAL A 100 -15.05 7.39 -2.82
N PRO A 101 -15.49 7.89 -1.63
CA PRO A 101 -15.47 9.32 -1.30
C PRO A 101 -14.06 9.93 -1.27
N TYR A 102 -13.02 9.10 -1.12
CA TYR A 102 -11.63 9.51 -0.98
C TYR A 102 -10.83 9.41 -2.28
N TYR A 103 -11.38 8.78 -3.33
CA TYR A 103 -10.73 8.67 -4.65
C TYR A 103 -10.32 10.03 -5.22
N ARG A 104 -11.14 11.07 -5.05
CA ARG A 104 -10.79 12.44 -5.46
C ARG A 104 -9.48 12.97 -4.87
N HIS A 105 -9.05 12.45 -3.71
CA HIS A 105 -7.79 12.85 -3.06
C HIS A 105 -6.60 11.97 -3.48
N LEU A 106 -6.84 10.71 -3.84
CA LEU A 106 -5.81 9.72 -4.17
C LEU A 106 -5.50 9.68 -5.67
N LEU A 107 -6.54 9.66 -6.51
CA LEU A 107 -6.43 9.53 -7.97
C LEU A 107 -5.57 10.61 -8.65
N PRO A 108 -5.61 11.90 -8.26
CA PRO A 108 -4.77 12.91 -8.91
C PRO A 108 -3.28 12.58 -8.82
N ILE A 109 -2.83 12.02 -7.69
CA ILE A 109 -1.43 11.65 -7.50
C ILE A 109 -1.07 10.45 -8.38
N LEU A 110 -1.96 9.45 -8.48
CA LEU A 110 -1.80 8.29 -9.37
C LEU A 110 -1.67 8.72 -10.84
N ASN A 111 -2.44 9.71 -11.27
CA ASN A 111 -2.39 10.23 -12.64
C ASN A 111 -1.02 10.86 -12.98
N ILE A 112 -0.38 11.53 -12.03
CA ILE A 112 0.98 12.08 -12.23
C ILE A 112 1.97 10.96 -12.57
N PHE A 113 1.89 9.83 -11.87
CA PHE A 113 2.79 8.70 -12.11
C PHE A 113 2.41 7.90 -13.36
N LYS A 114 1.13 7.84 -13.75
CA LYS A 114 0.67 7.23 -15.01
C LYS A 114 1.29 7.91 -16.22
N ALA A 115 1.43 9.23 -16.20
CA ALA A 115 2.11 10.01 -17.25
C ALA A 115 3.62 9.73 -17.34
N LYS A 116 4.21 9.12 -16.29
CA LYS A 116 5.65 8.80 -16.23
C LYS A 116 5.99 7.43 -16.83
N LYS A 117 5.12 6.87 -17.70
CA LYS A 117 5.42 5.70 -18.53
C LYS A 117 6.75 5.97 -19.26
N ARG A 118 7.83 5.39 -18.78
CA ARG A 118 9.14 5.50 -19.43
C ARG A 118 8.97 4.82 -20.78
N ASN A 119 9.23 5.56 -21.87
CA ASN A 119 9.32 4.99 -23.22
C ASN A 119 10.54 4.05 -23.27
N THR A 120 10.44 2.86 -22.69
CA THR A 120 11.47 1.82 -22.82
C THR A 120 11.29 1.18 -24.18
N ARG A 121 11.76 1.86 -25.23
CA ARG A 121 11.79 1.32 -26.59
C ARG A 121 13.08 0.56 -26.91
N ASP A 122 14.07 0.49 -26.01
CA ASP A 122 15.40 0.00 -26.43
C ASP A 122 16.18 -0.94 -25.50
N LEU A 123 15.59 -1.48 -24.43
CA LEU A 123 16.28 -2.49 -23.61
C LEU A 123 15.32 -3.62 -23.29
N MET A 124 15.56 -4.79 -23.91
CA MET A 124 14.83 -6.02 -23.66
C MET A 124 14.75 -6.30 -22.14
N ASP A 125 13.54 -6.23 -21.61
CA ASP A 125 13.22 -6.40 -20.18
C ASP A 125 13.30 -7.89 -19.80
N TYR A 126 14.47 -8.33 -19.30
CA TYR A 126 14.68 -9.70 -18.82
C TYR A 126 14.27 -9.93 -17.34
N ALA A 127 13.64 -8.95 -16.67
CA ALA A 127 13.38 -8.98 -15.23
C ALA A 127 11.90 -8.84 -14.83
N GLN A 128 10.99 -9.55 -15.52
CA GLN A 128 9.54 -9.53 -15.22
C GLN A 128 9.16 -10.09 -13.83
N ARG A 129 10.07 -10.75 -13.10
CA ARG A 129 9.76 -11.51 -11.86
C ARG A 129 9.86 -10.72 -10.55
N LYS A 130 10.41 -9.50 -10.55
CA LYS A 130 10.36 -8.61 -9.38
C LYS A 130 9.50 -7.41 -9.77
N GLN A 131 8.48 -7.11 -8.97
CA GLN A 131 7.71 -5.86 -9.06
C GLN A 131 8.60 -4.68 -8.65
N ASP A 132 9.61 -4.41 -9.48
CA ASP A 132 10.50 -3.28 -9.38
C ASP A 132 9.76 -2.04 -9.92
N TRP A 133 10.04 -0.89 -9.33
CA TRP A 133 9.65 0.48 -9.69
C TRP A 133 9.63 0.83 -11.19
N ARG A 134 10.21 0.00 -12.06
CA ARG A 134 10.22 0.12 -13.53
C ARG A 134 8.84 -0.16 -14.15
N ASN A 135 8.00 -0.98 -13.50
CA ASN A 135 6.63 -1.29 -13.93
C ASN A 135 5.55 -0.46 -13.22
N LEU A 136 5.93 0.69 -12.65
CA LEU A 136 5.01 1.55 -11.89
C LEU A 136 3.75 1.92 -12.69
N GLY A 137 3.87 2.14 -14.01
CA GLY A 137 2.72 2.43 -14.87
C GLY A 137 1.71 1.27 -14.93
N THR A 138 2.20 0.04 -15.07
CA THR A 138 1.35 -1.17 -15.05
C THR A 138 0.74 -1.38 -13.67
N LEU A 139 1.52 -1.19 -12.59
CA LEU A 139 1.02 -1.31 -11.23
C LEU A 139 -0.08 -0.28 -10.92
N ILE A 140 0.03 0.94 -11.45
CA ILE A 140 -1.02 1.95 -11.34
C ILE A 140 -2.26 1.53 -12.11
N GLU A 141 -2.13 1.04 -13.34
CA GLU A 141 -3.25 0.53 -14.13
C GLU A 141 -3.95 -0.64 -13.42
N GLU A 142 -3.20 -1.59 -12.86
CA GLU A 142 -3.72 -2.67 -12.03
C GLU A 142 -4.43 -2.13 -10.78
N THR A 143 -3.87 -1.10 -10.13
CA THR A 143 -4.51 -0.49 -8.95
C THR A 143 -5.82 0.19 -9.33
N LEU A 144 -5.85 0.94 -10.43
CA LEU A 144 -7.05 1.61 -10.92
C LEU A 144 -8.14 0.63 -11.37
N ASN A 145 -7.79 -0.58 -11.79
CA ASN A 145 -8.77 -1.63 -12.14
C ASN A 145 -9.35 -2.35 -10.92
N VAL A 146 -8.68 -2.26 -9.76
CA VAL A 146 -9.10 -2.90 -8.50
C VAL A 146 -9.93 -1.94 -7.64
N LEU A 147 -9.72 -0.63 -7.81
CA LEU A 147 -10.48 0.44 -7.16
C LEU A 147 -11.80 0.72 -7.87
#